data_AF-A0A536L9V0-F1
#
_entry.id   AF-A0A536L9V0-F1
#
_cell.length_a   1.000
_cell.length_b   1.000
_cell.length_c   1.000
_cell.angle_alpha   90.00
_cell.angle_beta   90.00
_cell.angle_gamma   90.00
#
_symmetry.space_group_name_H-M   'P 1'
#
loop_
_entity.id
_entity.type
_entity.pdbx_description
1 polymer ?
#
loop_
_entity_poly.entity_id
_entity_poly.type
_entity_poly.pdbx_seq_one_letter_code
_entity_poly.pdbx_strand_id
1 'polypeptide(L)'
;MSATTPWERGRLGARRGKPRLLFGQMYEDWDVEAEVLPAAGRVFCIASAGATSMALAARGLAVTAVDINPAQVDYVHDRLRGGAPRAGTADRFFKAGRRFLPLMGLRRSVIRRFLELTDPAAQLRYWHAHLDTARFKAALALAINPLALRAIYSSTFVR
;
A
#
# COMPACT_ATOMS: atom_id res chain seq x y z
N MET A 1 -26.75 16.67 9.48
CA MET A 1 -26.55 16.41 8.05
C MET A 1 -26.12 14.96 7.89
N SER A 2 -26.84 14.16 7.10
CA SER A 2 -26.43 12.79 6.77
C SER A 2 -25.23 12.87 5.81
N ALA A 3 -24.15 12.15 6.10
CA ALA A 3 -23.02 12.07 5.18
C ALA A 3 -23.48 11.45 3.84
N THR A 4 -23.22 12.13 2.74
CA THR A 4 -23.64 11.78 1.37
C THR A 4 -22.89 10.55 0.88
N THR A 5 -21.66 10.34 1.35
CA THR A 5 -20.84 9.18 1.00
C THR A 5 -20.21 8.50 2.23
N PRO A 6 -19.89 7.20 2.16
CA PRO A 6 -19.15 6.50 3.22
C PRO A 6 -17.82 7.14 3.64
N TRP A 7 -17.21 7.89 2.73
CA TRP A 7 -15.88 8.49 2.86
C TRP A 7 -15.91 9.77 3.71
N GLU A 8 -17.01 10.52 3.67
CA GLU A 8 -17.24 11.70 4.52
C GLU A 8 -17.33 11.37 6.02
N ARG A 9 -17.57 10.09 6.35
CA ARG A 9 -17.60 9.61 7.75
C ARG A 9 -16.20 9.46 8.36
N GLY A 10 -15.14 9.69 7.57
CA GLY A 10 -13.76 9.66 8.01
C GLY A 10 -13.11 8.29 7.78
N ARG A 11 -12.71 7.60 8.84
CA ARG A 11 -11.98 6.32 8.72
C ARG A 11 -12.84 5.22 8.09
N LEU A 12 -12.20 4.44 7.21
CA LEU A 12 -12.81 3.30 6.50
C LEU A 12 -12.71 1.96 7.24
N GLY A 13 -11.97 1.93 8.35
CA GLY A 13 -11.86 0.75 9.21
C GLY A 13 -13.06 0.56 10.13
N ALA A 14 -13.06 -0.53 10.91
CA ALA A 14 -14.13 -0.86 11.86
C ALA A 14 -14.40 0.25 12.90
N ARG A 15 -13.42 1.12 13.17
CA ARG A 15 -13.53 2.24 14.11
C ARG A 15 -13.81 3.55 13.38
N ARG A 16 -14.92 4.20 13.74
CA ARG A 16 -15.25 5.59 13.32
C ARG A 16 -14.21 6.58 13.84
N GLY A 17 -14.00 7.67 13.11
CA GLY A 17 -13.13 8.77 13.55
C GLY A 17 -12.61 9.63 12.40
N LYS A 18 -11.88 10.71 12.73
CA LYS A 18 -11.29 11.61 11.74
C LYS A 18 -10.34 10.88 10.78
N PRO A 19 -10.26 11.31 9.50
CA PRO A 19 -9.26 10.85 8.55
C PRO A 19 -7.85 10.83 9.14
N ARG A 20 -7.01 9.90 8.67
CA ARG A 20 -5.62 9.78 9.09
C ARG A 20 -4.75 9.43 7.90
N LEU A 21 -3.48 9.81 7.98
CA LEU A 21 -2.45 9.31 7.08
C LEU A 21 -2.41 7.78 7.13
N LEU A 22 -2.67 7.13 5.99
CA LEU A 22 -2.65 5.66 5.86
C LEU A 22 -1.27 5.22 5.41
N PHE A 23 -0.81 5.71 4.27
CA PHE A 23 0.50 5.43 3.69
C PHE A 23 1.35 6.68 3.78
N GLY A 24 2.43 6.60 4.56
CA GLY A 24 3.48 7.62 4.59
C GLY A 24 4.55 7.38 3.53
N GLN A 25 4.64 6.14 3.05
CA GLN A 25 5.48 5.71 1.96
C GLN A 25 4.72 4.72 1.08
N MET A 26 4.94 4.84 -0.23
CA MET A 26 4.47 3.90 -1.24
C MET A 26 5.57 2.91 -1.62
N TYR A 27 5.14 1.76 -2.12
CA TYR A 27 6.02 0.65 -2.50
C TYR A 27 5.92 0.31 -3.99
N GLU A 28 5.05 1.01 -4.72
CA GLU A 28 4.98 1.01 -6.16
C GLU A 28 6.28 1.59 -6.74
N ASP A 29 6.73 0.98 -7.82
CA ASP A 29 7.91 1.41 -8.56
C ASP A 29 7.48 2.40 -9.64
N TRP A 30 7.70 3.69 -9.36
CA TRP A 30 7.31 4.77 -10.27
C TRP A 30 8.17 4.83 -11.53
N ASP A 31 9.31 4.13 -11.58
CA ASP A 31 10.16 4.09 -12.77
C ASP A 31 9.44 3.40 -13.93
N VAL A 32 8.53 2.46 -13.64
CA VAL A 32 7.69 1.79 -14.66
C VAL A 32 6.77 2.80 -15.33
N GLU A 33 6.03 3.61 -14.57
CA GLU A 33 5.23 4.69 -15.15
C GLU A 33 6.13 5.72 -15.85
N ALA A 34 7.33 5.96 -15.34
CA ALA A 34 8.24 6.91 -15.96
C ALA A 34 8.72 6.47 -17.35
N GLU A 35 9.00 5.18 -17.52
CA GLU A 35 9.44 4.60 -18.78
C GLU A 35 8.33 4.62 -19.85
N VAL A 36 7.08 4.33 -19.45
CA VAL A 36 5.96 4.14 -20.38
C VAL A 36 5.22 5.45 -20.69
N LEU A 37 5.15 6.38 -19.73
CA LEU A 37 4.41 7.64 -19.91
C LEU A 37 5.21 8.64 -20.76
N PRO A 38 4.51 9.45 -21.59
CA PRO A 38 5.14 10.47 -22.41
C PRO A 38 5.90 11.49 -21.56
N ALA A 39 6.90 12.15 -22.16
CA ALA A 39 7.73 13.14 -21.48
C ALA A 39 6.99 14.45 -21.11
N ALA A 40 5.83 14.71 -21.73
CA ALA A 40 5.01 15.89 -21.48
C ALA A 40 3.52 15.55 -21.58
N GLY A 41 2.68 16.38 -20.95
CA GLY A 41 1.23 16.21 -20.94
C GLY A 41 0.65 16.26 -19.54
N ARG A 42 -0.59 15.76 -19.42
CA ARG A 42 -1.35 15.74 -18.16
C ARG A 42 -1.55 14.32 -17.67
N VAL A 43 -1.35 14.09 -16.38
CA VAL A 43 -1.53 12.77 -15.75
C VAL A 43 -2.47 12.87 -14.57
N PHE A 44 -3.43 11.95 -14.52
CA PHE A 44 -4.30 11.76 -13.37
C PHE A 44 -3.76 10.61 -12.52
N CYS A 45 -3.47 10.89 -11.25
CA CYS A 45 -2.77 9.96 -10.37
C CYS A 45 -3.51 9.83 -9.03
N ILE A 46 -3.48 8.66 -8.41
CA ILE A 46 -3.90 8.51 -7.02
C ILE A 46 -2.80 9.06 -6.12
N ALA A 47 -3.13 9.98 -5.22
CA ALA A 47 -2.14 10.67 -4.41
C ALA A 47 -1.41 9.70 -3.49
N SER A 48 -2.14 8.92 -2.69
CA SER A 48 -1.56 7.99 -1.71
C SER A 48 -0.43 8.65 -0.91
N ALA A 49 0.74 8.01 -0.73
CA ALA A 49 1.90 8.65 -0.09
C ALA A 49 2.64 9.70 -0.97
N GLY A 50 2.21 9.89 -2.21
CA GLY A 50 2.73 10.89 -3.14
C GLY A 50 3.97 10.48 -3.96
N ALA A 51 4.48 9.25 -3.84
CA ALA A 51 5.73 8.86 -4.50
C ALA A 51 5.65 9.02 -6.03
N THR A 52 4.69 8.34 -6.67
CA THR A 52 4.50 8.40 -8.13
C THR A 52 4.10 9.80 -8.60
N SER A 53 3.12 10.44 -7.94
CA SER A 53 2.63 11.75 -8.36
C SER A 53 3.69 12.84 -8.30
N MET A 54 4.50 12.87 -7.24
CA MET A 54 5.61 13.83 -7.12
C MET A 54 6.74 13.53 -8.11
N ALA A 55 7.07 12.25 -8.33
CA ALA A 55 8.11 11.87 -9.30
C ALA A 55 7.71 12.24 -10.74
N LEU A 56 6.47 11.96 -11.15
CA LEU A 56 5.96 12.36 -12.46
C LEU A 56 5.89 13.89 -12.61
N ALA A 57 5.49 14.61 -11.57
CA ALA A 57 5.51 16.09 -11.58
C ALA A 57 6.93 16.64 -11.73
N ALA A 58 7.92 16.04 -11.06
CA ALA A 58 9.33 16.42 -11.18
C ALA A 58 9.91 16.19 -12.59
N ARG A 59 9.32 15.27 -13.37
CA ARG A 59 9.64 15.07 -14.80
C ARG A 59 9.06 16.13 -15.73
N GLY A 60 8.24 17.06 -15.22
CA GLY A 60 7.60 18.11 -16.01
C GLY A 60 6.17 17.80 -16.47
N LEU A 61 5.58 16.70 -16.00
CA LEU A 61 4.17 16.38 -16.28
C LEU A 61 3.24 17.25 -15.41
N ALA A 62 2.13 17.67 -16.00
CA ALA A 62 1.05 18.33 -15.27
C ALA A 62 0.20 17.27 -14.53
N VAL A 63 0.54 17.01 -13.27
CA VAL A 63 -0.08 15.96 -12.47
C VAL A 63 -1.26 16.49 -11.66
N THR A 64 -2.43 15.85 -11.82
CA THR A 64 -3.56 15.98 -10.90
C THR A 64 -3.58 14.74 -10.00
N ALA A 65 -3.17 14.90 -8.75
CA ALA A 65 -3.19 13.84 -7.75
C ALA A 65 -4.50 13.90 -6.93
N VAL A 66 -5.22 12.79 -6.83
CA VAL A 66 -6.47 12.69 -6.07
C VAL A 66 -6.42 11.59 -5.04
N ASP A 67 -7.08 11.76 -3.90
CA ASP A 67 -7.29 10.68 -2.95
C ASP A 67 -8.64 10.84 -2.29
N ILE A 68 -9.26 9.72 -1.96
CA ILE A 68 -10.52 9.70 -1.24
C ILE A 68 -10.35 10.02 0.25
N ASN A 69 -9.13 9.84 0.76
CA ASN A 69 -8.74 10.20 2.11
C ASN A 69 -8.09 11.59 2.12
N PRO A 70 -8.76 12.64 2.63
CA PRO A 70 -8.22 13.99 2.62
C PRO A 70 -6.87 14.11 3.36
N ALA A 71 -6.61 13.26 4.36
CA ALA A 71 -5.33 13.25 5.07
C ALA A 71 -4.14 12.82 4.18
N GLN A 72 -4.37 12.11 3.07
CA GLN A 72 -3.34 11.81 2.08
C GLN A 72 -3.06 13.02 1.18
N VAL A 73 -4.12 13.69 0.73
CA VAL A 73 -3.99 14.94 -0.06
C VAL A 73 -3.23 16.00 0.73
N ASP A 74 -3.61 16.20 2.00
CA ASP A 74 -2.91 17.12 2.92
C ASP A 74 -1.44 16.73 3.11
N TYR A 75 -1.16 15.43 3.22
CA TYR A 75 0.20 14.92 3.37
C TYR A 75 1.04 15.19 2.12
N VAL A 76 0.54 14.90 0.93
CA VAL A 76 1.26 15.18 -0.33
C VAL A 76 1.49 16.68 -0.50
N HIS A 77 0.50 17.52 -0.17
CA HIS A 77 0.66 18.97 -0.16
C HIS A 77 1.75 19.46 0.79
N ASP A 78 1.85 18.88 1.99
CA ASP A 78 2.92 19.15 2.95
C ASP A 78 4.29 18.71 2.42
N ARG A 79 4.38 17.50 1.84
CA ARG A 79 5.61 16.98 1.20
C ARG A 79 6.11 17.86 0.06
N LEU A 80 5.21 18.36 -0.80
CA LEU A 80 5.54 19.28 -1.89
C LEU A 80 6.09 20.62 -1.38
N ARG A 81 5.74 21.04 -0.16
CA ARG A 81 6.28 22.24 0.50
C ARG A 81 7.57 21.97 1.29
N GLY A 82 8.18 20.80 1.12
CA GLY A 82 9.39 20.41 1.85
C GLY A 82 9.14 19.76 3.21
N GLY A 83 7.89 19.42 3.52
CA GLY A 83 7.54 18.68 4.73
C GLY A 83 8.25 17.34 4.83
N ALA A 84 8.63 16.93 6.04
CA ALA A 84 9.31 15.68 6.28
C ALA A 84 8.40 14.46 6.05
N PRO A 85 8.96 13.30 5.63
CA PRO A 85 8.21 12.04 5.60
C PRO A 85 7.60 11.69 6.96
N ARG A 86 6.35 11.22 6.97
CA ARG A 86 5.64 10.82 8.19
C ARG A 86 5.09 9.42 8.04
N ALA A 87 5.32 8.55 9.02
CA ALA A 87 4.77 7.20 9.01
C ALA A 87 3.25 7.19 9.21
N GLY A 88 2.54 6.68 8.21
CA GLY A 88 1.11 6.41 8.22
C GLY A 88 0.72 5.19 9.05
N THR A 89 -0.58 4.93 9.11
CA THR A 89 -1.13 3.80 9.86
C THR A 89 -0.74 2.45 9.23
N ALA A 90 -0.76 2.34 7.91
CA ALA A 90 -0.35 1.15 7.17
C ALA A 90 1.15 0.87 7.34
N ASP A 91 2.00 1.89 7.33
CA ASP A 91 3.45 1.72 7.53
C ASP A 91 3.76 1.08 8.88
N ARG A 92 3.07 1.56 9.93
CA ARG A 92 3.19 1.01 11.29
C ARG A 92 2.67 -0.43 11.35
N PHE A 93 1.54 -0.69 10.71
CA PHE A 93 0.95 -2.02 10.63
C PHE A 93 1.89 -3.00 9.93
N PHE A 94 2.42 -2.66 8.74
CA PHE A 94 3.38 -3.50 8.02
C PHE A 94 4.67 -3.67 8.80
N LYS A 95 5.19 -2.62 9.46
CA LYS A 95 6.38 -2.72 10.31
C LYS A 95 6.17 -3.71 11.46
N ALA A 96 4.99 -3.72 12.08
CA ALA A 96 4.65 -4.69 13.10
C ALA A 96 4.47 -6.10 12.51
N GLY A 97 3.70 -6.22 11.42
CA GLY A 97 3.42 -7.48 10.72
C GLY A 97 4.68 -8.21 10.25
N ARG A 98 5.69 -7.47 9.79
CA ARG A 98 7.00 -8.02 9.37
C ARG A 98 7.67 -8.88 10.45
N ARG A 99 7.40 -8.63 11.74
CA ARG A 99 7.94 -9.43 12.85
C ARG A 99 7.37 -10.84 12.91
N PHE A 100 6.19 -11.05 12.34
CA PHE A 100 5.49 -12.34 12.35
C PHE A 100 5.73 -13.15 11.07
N LEU A 101 6.32 -12.58 10.02
CA LEU A 101 6.63 -13.29 8.77
C LEU A 101 7.44 -14.59 8.98
N PRO A 102 8.47 -14.64 9.84
CA PRO A 102 9.18 -15.89 10.09
C PRO A 102 8.28 -16.98 10.68
N LEU A 103 7.24 -16.61 11.44
CA LEU A 103 6.26 -17.54 11.98
C LEU A 103 5.33 -18.11 10.90
N MET A 104 5.34 -17.56 9.70
CA MET A 104 4.63 -18.08 8.52
C MET A 104 5.55 -18.87 7.59
N GLY A 105 6.82 -19.07 7.97
CA GLY A 105 7.85 -19.67 7.11
C GLY A 105 8.57 -18.66 6.20
N LEU A 106 8.17 -17.39 6.25
CA LEU A 106 8.70 -16.31 5.41
C LEU A 106 9.93 -15.66 6.05
N ARG A 107 11.09 -16.30 5.91
CA ARG A 107 12.38 -15.76 6.38
C ARG A 107 12.88 -14.68 5.43
N ARG A 108 13.56 -13.66 5.97
CA ARG A 108 14.10 -12.53 5.19
C ARG A 108 15.04 -12.97 4.07
N SER A 109 15.90 -13.97 4.31
CA SER A 109 16.82 -14.49 3.31
C SER A 109 16.08 -15.17 2.14
N VAL A 110 15.04 -15.94 2.43
CA VAL A 110 14.21 -16.63 1.42
C VAL A 110 13.45 -15.61 0.57
N ILE A 111 12.79 -14.64 1.21
CA ILE A 111 12.07 -13.57 0.49
C ILE A 111 13.04 -12.76 -0.37
N ARG A 112 14.19 -12.36 0.18
CA ARG A 112 15.20 -11.61 -0.58
C ARG A 112 15.64 -12.39 -1.82
N ARG A 113 16.03 -13.66 -1.64
CA ARG A 113 16.46 -14.50 -2.76
C ARG A 113 15.38 -14.61 -3.83
N PHE A 114 14.12 -14.77 -3.43
CA PHE A 114 12.98 -14.81 -4.37
C PHE A 114 12.84 -13.50 -5.16
N LEU A 115 12.95 -12.34 -4.48
CA LEU A 115 12.82 -11.02 -5.11
C LEU A 115 14.01 -10.65 -6.01
N GLU A 116 15.18 -11.23 -5.77
CA GLU A 116 16.38 -11.04 -6.60
C GLU A 116 16.37 -11.89 -7.89
N LEU A 117 15.41 -12.81 -8.05
CA LEU A 117 15.29 -13.60 -9.27
C LEU A 117 14.67 -12.77 -10.39
N THR A 118 15.37 -12.73 -11.53
CA THR A 118 14.93 -12.02 -12.73
C THR A 118 14.28 -12.93 -13.77
N ASP A 119 14.56 -14.24 -13.74
CA ASP A 119 13.88 -15.25 -14.57
C ASP A 119 12.54 -15.65 -13.91
N PRO A 120 11.38 -15.37 -14.53
CA PRO A 120 10.08 -15.75 -14.00
C PRO A 120 9.93 -17.26 -13.79
N ALA A 121 10.55 -18.08 -14.63
CA ALA A 121 10.46 -19.54 -14.50
C ALA A 121 11.25 -20.03 -13.27
N ALA A 122 12.46 -19.50 -13.04
CA ALA A 122 13.21 -19.75 -11.80
C ALA A 122 12.48 -19.22 -10.57
N GLN A 123 11.84 -18.05 -10.68
CA GLN A 123 11.08 -17.45 -9.59
C GLN A 123 9.88 -18.32 -9.18
N LEU A 124 9.13 -18.86 -10.15
CA LEU A 124 8.05 -19.81 -9.90
C LEU A 124 8.54 -21.12 -9.26
N ARG A 125 9.63 -21.71 -9.77
CA ARG A 125 10.23 -22.91 -9.15
C ARG A 125 10.65 -22.64 -7.70
N TYR A 126 11.26 -21.48 -7.45
CA TYR A 126 11.67 -21.09 -6.11
C TYR A 126 10.47 -20.89 -5.18
N TRP A 127 9.40 -20.27 -5.67
CA TRP A 127 8.14 -20.11 -4.94
C TRP A 127 7.60 -21.45 -4.45
N HIS A 128 7.41 -22.40 -5.37
CA HIS A 128 6.86 -23.71 -5.03
C HIS A 128 7.75 -24.48 -4.05
N ALA A 129 9.07 -24.38 -4.19
CA ALA A 129 10.00 -25.09 -3.32
C ALA A 129 10.13 -24.48 -1.91
N HIS A 130 9.99 -23.16 -1.75
CA HIS A 130 10.39 -22.48 -0.49
C HIS A 130 9.33 -21.59 0.16
N LEU A 131 8.34 -21.11 -0.60
CA LEU A 131 7.36 -20.12 -0.14
C LEU A 131 5.93 -20.70 -0.10
N ASP A 132 5.60 -21.61 -1.02
CA ASP A 132 4.28 -22.25 -1.15
C ASP A 132 4.01 -23.35 -0.11
N THR A 133 4.28 -23.05 1.16
CA THR A 133 4.21 -24.06 2.24
C THR A 133 2.81 -24.15 2.84
N ALA A 134 2.45 -25.33 3.35
CA ALA A 134 1.19 -25.52 4.09
C ALA A 134 1.08 -24.54 5.29
N ARG A 135 2.21 -24.25 5.95
CA ARG A 135 2.30 -23.27 7.03
C ARG A 135 1.93 -21.86 6.56
N PHE A 136 2.51 -21.41 5.45
CA PHE A 136 2.19 -20.12 4.86
C PHE A 136 0.72 -20.04 4.45
N LYS A 137 0.21 -21.08 3.77
CA LYS A 137 -1.20 -21.20 3.35
C LYS A 137 -2.16 -21.11 4.54
N ALA A 138 -1.90 -21.88 5.60
CA ALA A 138 -2.73 -21.87 6.80
C ALA A 138 -2.72 -20.51 7.52
N ALA A 139 -1.53 -19.90 7.66
CA ALA A 139 -1.39 -18.59 8.27
C ALA A 139 -2.10 -17.49 7.45
N LEU A 140 -1.98 -17.55 6.11
CA LEU A 140 -2.67 -16.64 5.22
C LEU A 140 -4.20 -16.83 5.31
N ALA A 141 -4.67 -18.08 5.26
CA ALA A 141 -6.09 -18.40 5.37
C ALA A 141 -6.70 -17.90 6.69
N LEU A 142 -5.96 -17.99 7.79
CA LEU A 142 -6.37 -17.40 9.07
C LEU A 142 -6.40 -15.86 9.01
N ALA A 143 -5.38 -15.23 8.43
CA ALA A 143 -5.27 -13.78 8.35
C ALA A 143 -6.36 -13.13 7.49
N ILE A 144 -6.76 -13.79 6.39
CA ILE A 144 -7.83 -13.32 5.50
C ILE A 144 -9.21 -13.93 5.83
N ASN A 145 -9.32 -14.68 6.92
CA ASN A 145 -10.59 -15.25 7.35
C ASN A 145 -11.61 -14.12 7.60
N PRO A 146 -12.86 -14.21 7.13
CA PRO A 146 -13.88 -13.18 7.34
C PRO A 146 -14.06 -12.77 8.81
N LEU A 147 -13.95 -13.70 9.77
CA LEU A 147 -14.03 -13.39 11.20
C LEU A 147 -12.84 -12.54 11.67
N ALA A 148 -11.64 -12.82 11.18
CA ALA A 148 -10.45 -12.02 11.47
C ALA A 148 -10.55 -10.63 10.81
N LEU A 149 -10.99 -10.58 9.55
CA LEU A 149 -11.14 -9.33 8.81
C LEU A 149 -12.19 -8.39 9.41
N ARG A 150 -13.26 -8.92 10.02
CA ARG A 150 -14.27 -8.14 10.75
C ARG A 150 -13.71 -7.34 11.94
N ALA A 151 -12.57 -7.74 12.49
CA ALA A 151 -11.91 -6.96 13.55
C ALA A 151 -11.22 -5.69 13.01
N ILE A 152 -10.93 -5.63 11.70
CA ILE A 152 -10.13 -4.57 11.06
C ILE A 152 -11.02 -3.70 10.16
N TYR A 153 -11.84 -4.34 9.33
CA TYR A 153 -12.69 -3.71 8.34
C TYR A 153 -14.11 -3.50 8.86
N SER A 154 -14.77 -2.46 8.35
CA SER A 154 -16.21 -2.28 8.55
C SER A 154 -16.99 -3.47 7.96
N SER A 155 -18.11 -3.84 8.59
CA SER A 155 -19.01 -4.89 8.10
C SER A 155 -19.54 -4.65 6.68
N THR A 156 -19.51 -3.41 6.20
CA THR A 156 -19.81 -3.09 4.79
C THR A 156 -18.87 -3.80 3.81
N PHE A 157 -17.62 -4.07 4.21
CA PHE A 157 -16.59 -4.65 3.35
C PHE A 157 -16.32 -6.14 3.60
N VAL A 158 -16.89 -6.71 4.67
CA VAL A 158 -16.68 -8.12 5.05
C VAL A 158 -18.03 -8.73 5.41
N ARG A 159 -18.66 -9.38 4.43
CA ARG A 159 -19.89 -10.15 4.62
C ARG A 159 -19.58 -11.51 5.22
#